data_AF-A0A1L3ZS72-F1
#
_entry.id   AF-A0A1L3ZS72-F1
#
_cell.length_a   1.000
_cell.length_b   1.000
_cell.length_c   1.000
_cell.angle_alpha   90.00
_cell.angle_beta   90.00
_cell.angle_gamma   90.00
#
_symmetry.space_group_name_H-M   'P 1'
#
loop_
_entity.id
_entity.type
_entity.pdbx_description
1 polymer ?
#
loop_
_entity_poly.entity_id
_entity_poly.type
_entity_poly.pdbx_seq_one_letter_code
_entity_poly.pdbx_strand_id
1 'polypeptide(L)'
;MRQSITNTDSIIDSRDIIDRIGEIKDLLDDAGDDLEELQEELTALEKLAEQGEPYCDDWQYGATLVHEDYFEEYTRELLEECGYIPKDFPSWIEIDWEATAKNVQKDYTSLDFDGETYWIR
;
A
#
# COMPACT_ATOMS: atom_id res chain seq x y z
N MET A 1 4.16 -14.30 14.45
CA MET A 1 4.90 -13.15 13.92
C MET A 1 4.15 -12.71 12.68
N ARG A 2 3.56 -11.51 12.70
CA ARG A 2 3.15 -10.85 11.46
C ARG A 2 4.41 -10.54 10.65
N GLN A 3 4.29 -10.52 9.33
CA GLN A 3 5.40 -10.21 8.44
C GLN A 3 5.90 -8.79 8.70
N SER A 4 7.21 -8.59 8.64
CA SER A 4 7.81 -7.26 8.56
C SER A 4 7.35 -6.64 7.24
N ILE A 5 6.67 -5.50 7.32
CA ILE A 5 6.29 -4.72 6.15
C ILE A 5 7.54 -4.11 5.55
N THR A 6 7.64 -4.13 4.23
CA THR A 6 8.77 -3.60 3.48
C THR A 6 8.27 -2.73 2.35
N ASN A 7 9.11 -1.81 1.86
CA ASN A 7 8.78 -0.99 0.70
C ASN A 7 8.67 -1.79 -0.61
N THR A 8 8.99 -3.08 -0.61
CA THR A 8 8.82 -3.98 -1.77
C THR A 8 7.52 -4.78 -1.78
N ASP A 9 6.67 -4.63 -0.76
CA ASP A 9 5.41 -5.35 -0.70
C ASP A 9 4.43 -4.83 -1.75
N SER A 10 3.83 -5.73 -2.54
CA SER A 10 2.91 -5.33 -3.62
C SER A 10 1.64 -4.64 -3.10
N ILE A 11 1.19 -5.05 -1.92
CA ILE A 11 0.03 -4.49 -1.22
C ILE A 11 0.37 -4.36 0.26
N ILE A 12 0.07 -3.20 0.84
CA ILE A 12 0.19 -2.94 2.27
C ILE A 12 -1.19 -2.53 2.81
N ASP A 13 -1.59 -3.09 3.95
CA ASP A 13 -2.76 -2.63 4.70
C ASP A 13 -2.31 -1.63 5.77
N SER A 14 -2.96 -0.48 5.86
CA SER A 14 -2.60 0.55 6.85
C SER A 14 -2.65 0.07 8.30
N ARG A 15 -3.45 -0.95 8.63
CA ARG A 15 -3.45 -1.56 9.97
C ARG A 15 -2.15 -2.28 10.26
N ASP A 16 -1.55 -2.90 9.27
CA ASP A 16 -0.25 -3.53 9.45
C ASP A 16 0.81 -2.44 9.73
N ILE A 17 0.73 -1.27 9.07
CA ILE A 17 1.61 -0.12 9.35
C ILE A 17 1.45 0.34 10.81
N ILE A 18 0.21 0.53 11.26
CA ILE A 18 -0.10 0.95 12.64
C ILE A 18 0.41 -0.08 13.64
N ASP A 19 0.13 -1.36 13.42
CA ASP A 19 0.57 -2.46 14.27
C ASP A 19 2.10 -2.49 14.36
N ARG A 20 2.80 -2.33 13.22
CA ARG A 20 4.26 -2.33 13.16
C ARG A 20 4.88 -1.13 13.87
N ILE A 21 4.32 0.07 13.72
CA ILE A 21 4.74 1.26 14.48
C ILE A 21 4.62 1.01 15.99
N GLY A 22 3.51 0.42 16.43
CA GLY A 22 3.30 0.08 17.84
C GLY A 22 4.35 -0.91 18.36
N GLU A 23 4.59 -2.00 17.62
CA GLU A 23 5.61 -3.00 17.95
C GLU A 23 7.01 -2.37 18.07
N ILE A 24 7.40 -1.50 17.14
CA ILE A 24 8.72 -0.86 17.17
C ILE A 24 8.85 0.07 18.39
N LYS A 25 7.80 0.84 18.70
CA LYS A 25 7.79 1.73 19.87
C LYS A 25 7.94 0.94 21.18
N ASP A 26 7.24 -0.17 21.32
CA ASP A 26 7.35 -1.04 22.49
C ASP A 26 8.77 -1.63 22.62
N LEU A 27 9.38 -2.05 21.50
CA LEU A 27 10.76 -2.56 21.49
C LEU A 27 11.79 -1.48 21.86
N LEU A 28 11.62 -0.25 21.38
CA LEU A 28 12.50 0.87 21.71
C LEU A 28 12.37 1.30 23.18
N ASP A 29 11.18 1.23 23.76
CA ASP A 29 10.97 1.52 25.20
C ASP A 29 11.68 0.47 26.08
N ASP A 30 11.64 -0.82 25.69
CA ASP A 30 12.28 -1.92 26.42
C ASP A 30 13.82 -1.95 26.27
N ALA A 31 14.33 -1.69 25.06
CA ALA A 31 15.76 -1.81 24.72
C ALA A 31 16.54 -0.48 24.77
N GLY A 32 15.84 0.66 24.83
CA GLY A 32 16.41 2.00 24.68
C GLY A 32 16.70 2.39 23.22
N ASP A 33 17.13 3.63 23.02
CA ASP A 33 17.42 4.25 21.72
C ASP A 33 18.64 3.67 20.97
N ASP A 34 19.17 2.51 21.39
CA ASP A 34 20.38 1.90 20.82
C ASP A 34 20.09 1.02 19.58
N LEU A 35 18.89 1.12 18.99
CA LEU A 35 18.44 0.33 17.83
C LEU A 35 18.19 1.23 16.60
N GLU A 36 19.28 1.69 15.98
CA GLU A 36 19.27 2.62 14.83
C GLU A 36 18.40 2.12 13.67
N GLU A 37 18.49 0.82 13.33
CA GLU A 37 17.67 0.21 12.26
C GLU A 37 16.16 0.31 12.55
N LEU A 38 15.75 0.14 13.82
CA LEU A 38 14.34 0.29 14.20
C LEU A 38 13.90 1.75 14.20
N GLN A 39 14.78 2.69 14.52
CA GLN A 39 14.48 4.13 14.44
C GLN A 39 14.30 4.59 13.00
N GLU A 40 15.13 4.10 12.08
CA GLU A 40 15.00 4.35 10.64
C GLU A 40 13.67 3.79 10.11
N GLU A 41 13.36 2.52 10.42
CA GLU A 41 12.09 1.88 10.05
C GLU A 41 10.89 2.65 10.62
N LEU A 42 10.93 3.01 11.90
CA LEU A 42 9.87 3.79 12.55
C LEU A 42 9.65 5.13 11.86
N THR A 43 10.72 5.85 11.54
CA THR A 43 10.66 7.14 10.86
C THR A 43 10.02 7.01 9.48
N ALA A 44 10.38 5.98 8.72
CA ALA A 44 9.81 5.72 7.40
C ALA A 44 8.31 5.40 7.49
N LEU A 45 7.90 4.55 8.43
CA LEU A 45 6.50 4.16 8.62
C LEU A 45 5.64 5.32 9.15
N GLU A 46 6.15 6.12 10.09
CA GLU A 46 5.44 7.31 10.58
C GLU A 46 5.24 8.35 9.48
N LYS A 47 6.27 8.58 8.66
CA LYS A 47 6.18 9.45 7.49
C LYS A 47 5.15 8.92 6.48
N LEU A 48 5.10 7.61 6.25
CA LEU A 48 4.10 7.00 5.37
C LEU A 48 2.69 7.20 5.91
N ALA A 49 2.48 6.98 7.20
CA ALA A 49 1.18 7.18 7.85
C ALA A 49 0.73 8.65 7.82
N GLU A 50 1.62 9.58 8.13
CA GLU A 50 1.34 11.03 8.08
C GLU A 50 0.93 11.48 6.66
N GLN A 51 1.58 10.92 5.63
CA GLN A 51 1.22 11.20 4.24
C GLN A 51 -0.15 10.60 3.86
N GLY A 52 -0.46 9.39 4.32
CA GLY A 52 -1.64 8.63 3.90
C GLY A 52 -2.93 8.96 4.62
N GLU A 53 -2.88 9.22 5.93
CA GLU A 53 -4.04 9.50 6.80
C GLU A 53 -5.01 10.56 6.22
N PRO A 54 -4.55 11.70 5.67
CA PRO A 54 -5.44 12.72 5.12
C PRO A 54 -6.27 12.28 3.91
N TYR A 55 -5.89 11.19 3.24
CA TYR A 55 -6.53 10.70 2.03
C TYR A 55 -7.45 9.52 2.28
N CYS A 56 -7.49 8.97 3.50
CA CYS A 56 -8.36 7.87 3.86
C CYS A 56 -8.90 8.02 5.28
N ASP A 57 -10.17 8.42 5.41
CA ASP A 57 -10.86 8.56 6.72
C ASP A 57 -10.86 7.23 7.53
N ASP A 58 -10.76 6.11 6.82
CA ASP A 58 -10.73 4.74 7.36
C ASP A 58 -9.30 4.19 7.54
N TRP A 59 -8.26 5.04 7.53
CA TRP A 59 -6.86 4.60 7.73
C TRP A 59 -6.69 3.68 8.96
N GLN A 60 -7.36 4.00 10.07
CA GLN A 60 -7.34 3.18 11.29
C GLN A 60 -8.06 1.82 11.17
N TYR A 61 -8.91 1.64 10.15
CA TYR A 61 -9.72 0.43 9.91
C TYR A 61 -9.21 -0.42 8.74
N GLY A 62 -8.24 0.08 7.98
CA GLY A 62 -7.59 -0.62 6.88
C GLY A 62 -7.82 0.08 5.55
N ALA A 63 -6.78 0.75 5.08
CA ALA A 63 -6.63 1.29 3.75
C ALA A 63 -5.66 0.41 2.96
N THR A 64 -5.96 0.15 1.69
CA THR A 64 -5.10 -0.62 0.81
C THR A 64 -4.15 0.31 0.07
N LEU A 65 -2.85 0.16 0.31
CA LEU A 65 -1.79 0.81 -0.44
C LEU A 65 -1.27 -0.19 -1.48
N VAL A 66 -1.19 0.24 -2.73
CA VAL A 66 -0.76 -0.61 -3.86
C VAL A 66 0.54 -0.09 -4.45
N HIS A 67 1.57 -0.93 -4.52
CA HIS A 67 2.85 -0.57 -5.12
C HIS A 67 2.70 -0.23 -6.61
N GLU A 68 3.42 0.78 -7.12
CA GLU A 68 3.40 1.18 -8.54
C GLU A 68 3.56 0.00 -9.50
N ASP A 69 4.61 -0.81 -9.31
CA ASP A 69 4.89 -1.99 -10.14
C ASP A 69 3.80 -3.08 -10.11
N TYR A 70 2.91 -3.07 -9.11
CA TYR A 70 1.79 -4.01 -9.01
C TYR A 70 0.45 -3.38 -9.44
N PHE A 71 0.40 -2.07 -9.68
CA PHE A 71 -0.85 -1.34 -9.88
C PHE A 71 -1.63 -1.81 -11.13
N GLU A 72 -0.93 -2.23 -12.18
CA GLU A 72 -1.55 -2.82 -13.38
C GLU A 72 -2.27 -4.13 -13.06
N GLU A 73 -1.60 -5.04 -12.35
CA GLU A 73 -2.16 -6.34 -11.95
C GLU A 73 -3.33 -6.14 -11.00
N TYR A 74 -3.16 -5.30 -9.98
CA TYR A 74 -4.23 -4.90 -9.06
C TYR A 74 -5.46 -4.34 -9.82
N THR A 75 -5.23 -3.51 -10.84
CA THR A 75 -6.34 -2.95 -11.65
C THR A 75 -7.11 -4.05 -12.38
N ARG A 76 -6.41 -5.04 -12.93
CA ARG A 76 -7.06 -6.18 -13.59
C ARG A 76 -7.94 -6.95 -12.61
N GLU A 77 -7.38 -7.34 -11.47
CA GLU A 77 -8.09 -8.07 -10.41
C GLU A 77 -9.32 -7.27 -9.94
N LEU A 78 -9.14 -5.98 -9.63
CA LEU A 78 -10.20 -5.08 -9.19
C LEU A 78 -11.36 -5.01 -10.20
N LEU A 79 -11.06 -4.86 -11.49
CA LEU A 79 -12.09 -4.71 -12.53
C LEU A 79 -12.84 -6.02 -12.80
N GLU A 80 -12.17 -7.17 -12.68
CA GLU A 80 -12.80 -8.49 -12.76
C GLU A 80 -13.70 -8.76 -11.55
N GLU A 81 -13.22 -8.48 -10.33
CA GLU A 81 -13.98 -8.71 -9.09
C GLU A 81 -15.22 -7.83 -8.98
N CYS A 82 -15.11 -6.56 -9.41
CA CYS A 82 -16.25 -5.64 -9.45
C CYS A 82 -17.25 -5.96 -10.57
N GLY A 83 -16.89 -6.86 -11.51
CA GLY A 83 -17.73 -7.22 -12.64
C GLY A 83 -17.77 -6.16 -13.75
N TYR A 84 -16.79 -5.25 -13.80
CA TYR A 84 -16.62 -4.33 -14.93
C TYR A 84 -16.17 -5.07 -16.18
N ILE A 85 -15.46 -6.19 -16.01
CA ILE A 85 -15.20 -7.17 -17.06
C ILE A 85 -16.18 -8.34 -16.92
N PRO A 86 -17.11 -8.55 -17.88
CA PRO A 86 -18.02 -9.68 -17.87
C PRO A 86 -17.28 -11.03 -17.81
N LYS A 87 -17.83 -12.03 -17.11
CA LYS A 87 -17.22 -13.38 -17.05
C LYS A 87 -17.19 -14.09 -18.40
N ASP A 88 -18.05 -13.70 -19.32
CA ASP A 88 -18.13 -14.17 -20.69
C ASP A 88 -17.43 -13.23 -21.69
N PHE A 89 -16.49 -12.41 -21.20
CA PHE A 89 -15.73 -11.50 -22.04
C PHE A 89 -15.01 -12.27 -23.16
N PRO A 90 -15.19 -11.89 -24.44
CA PRO A 90 -14.59 -12.62 -25.55
C PRO A 90 -13.06 -12.60 -25.49
N SER A 91 -12.45 -13.78 -25.45
CA SER A 91 -11.00 -13.96 -25.28
C SER A 91 -10.13 -13.47 -26.45
N TRP A 92 -10.75 -13.03 -27.56
CA TRP A 92 -10.07 -12.47 -28.72
C TRP A 92 -10.09 -10.94 -28.74
N ILE A 93 -10.62 -10.32 -27.69
CA ILE A 93 -10.52 -8.87 -27.46
C ILE A 93 -9.37 -8.65 -26.48
N GLU A 94 -8.37 -7.88 -26.91
CA GLU A 94 -7.25 -7.47 -26.06
C GLU A 94 -7.62 -6.18 -25.32
N ILE A 95 -7.31 -6.14 -24.03
CA ILE A 95 -7.41 -4.94 -23.20
C ILE A 95 -5.99 -4.38 -23.02
N ASP A 96 -5.83 -3.08 -23.28
CA ASP A 96 -4.60 -2.36 -22.96
C ASP A 96 -4.59 -2.09 -21.45
N TRP A 97 -4.01 -3.03 -20.68
CA TRP A 97 -3.99 -2.97 -19.23
C TRP A 97 -3.15 -1.82 -18.70
N GLU A 98 -2.03 -1.50 -19.34
CA GLU A 98 -1.19 -0.35 -18.99
C GLU A 98 -1.99 0.97 -19.09
N ALA A 99 -2.68 1.18 -20.21
CA ALA A 99 -3.52 2.37 -20.41
C ALA A 99 -4.74 2.37 -19.47
N THR A 100 -5.30 1.21 -19.18
CA THR A 100 -6.44 1.06 -18.26
C THR A 100 -6.04 1.40 -16.83
N ALA A 101 -4.92 0.85 -16.34
CA ALA A 101 -4.34 1.14 -15.04
C ALA A 101 -4.07 2.64 -14.87
N LYS A 102 -3.43 3.29 -15.86
CA LYS A 102 -3.21 4.75 -15.86
C LYS A 102 -4.49 5.59 -15.79
N ASN A 103 -5.62 5.06 -16.27
CA ASN A 103 -6.91 5.75 -16.14
C ASN A 103 -7.53 5.54 -14.76
N VAL A 104 -7.43 4.33 -14.20
CA VAL A 104 -7.91 4.02 -12.84
C VAL A 104 -7.09 4.76 -11.78
N GLN A 105 -5.77 4.83 -11.95
CA GLN A 105 -4.82 5.50 -11.05
C GLN A 105 -5.13 6.99 -10.84
N LYS A 106 -5.88 7.64 -11.75
CA LYS A 106 -6.29 9.05 -11.59
C LYS A 106 -7.20 9.29 -10.39
N ASP A 107 -7.87 8.25 -9.90
CA ASP A 107 -8.69 8.31 -8.69
C ASP A 107 -7.86 8.01 -7.42
N TYR A 108 -6.56 7.75 -7.56
CA TYR A 108 -5.63 7.44 -6.46
C TYR A 108 -4.66 8.61 -6.22
N THR A 109 -4.14 8.65 -5.00
CA THR A 109 -3.08 9.57 -4.56
C THR A 109 -1.79 8.79 -4.32
N SER A 110 -0.66 9.34 -4.73
CA SER A 110 0.65 8.74 -4.52
C SER A 110 1.22 9.09 -3.14
N LEU A 111 1.86 8.10 -2.52
CA LEU A 111 2.61 8.19 -1.28
C LEU A 111 4.05 7.70 -1.52
N ASP A 112 5.02 8.30 -0.83
CA ASP A 112 6.41 7.86 -0.84
C ASP A 112 6.67 6.97 0.39
N PHE A 113 7.14 5.74 0.13
CA PHE A 113 7.66 4.83 1.14
C PHE A 113 9.10 4.45 0.81
N ASP A 114 10.03 5.19 1.40
CA ASP A 114 11.47 4.93 1.31
C ASP A 114 12.00 4.89 -0.14
N GLY A 115 11.50 5.81 -0.98
CA GLY A 115 11.85 5.94 -2.39
C GLY A 115 10.93 5.17 -3.34
N GLU A 116 10.08 4.29 -2.83
CA GLU A 116 9.08 3.56 -3.61
C GLU A 116 7.73 4.28 -3.60
N THR A 117 6.98 4.16 -4.71
CA THR A 117 5.67 4.82 -4.86
C THR A 117 4.53 3.85 -4.60
N TYR A 118 3.65 4.25 -3.68
CA TYR A 118 2.41 3.53 -3.36
C TYR A 118 1.19 4.39 -3.71
N TRP A 119 0.11 3.74 -4.10
CA TRP A 119 -1.16 4.38 -4.44
C TRP A 119 -2.23 4.04 -3.42
N ILE A 120 -2.91 5.08 -2.92
CA ILE A 120 -4.04 5.00 -2.00
C ILE A 120 -5.26 5.71 -2.58
N ARG A 121 -6.46 5.31 -2.16
CA ARG A 121 -7.72 5.95 -2.54
C ARG A 121 -8.61 6.17 -1.32
#